data_AF-A0A565ATP9-F1
#
_entry.id   AF-A0A565ATP9-F1
#
_cell.length_a   1.000
_cell.length_b   1.000
_cell.length_c   1.000
_cell.angle_alpha   90.00
_cell.angle_beta   90.00
_cell.angle_gamma   90.00
#
_symmetry.space_group_name_H-M   'P 1'
#
loop_
_entity.id
_entity.type
_entity.pdbx_description
1 polymer ?
#
loop_
_entity_poly.entity_id
_entity_poly.type
_entity_poly.pdbx_seq_one_letter_code
_entity_poly.pdbx_strand_id
1 'polypeptide(L)'
;MSCTMRSRFMLGVLANGVDMRFFIFSSSHEEKKSDSLVANLDMTIPSLSLSRGSNCASVHGLIGFTNSGPFIVYNPSTKTVTTLSCVGARTYLDERISFITAPAVVVGWEGDSILMEYKGKLASIARHPYVPLRSFDLWILEDTKGQYWSKQTFELPYSLGQGKEVFSPGTNKAGDIVFAPRYLSNDVQPFFLFCYNVETKCIRRVRVHGIADSEEFRRHYGLAGECCIYISPEHIESIASI
;
A
#
# COMPACT_ATOMS: atom_id res chain seq x y z
N MET A 1 5.06 -8.63 -27.58
CA MET A 1 4.85 -7.22 -27.18
C MET A 1 5.44 -7.04 -25.79
N SER A 2 6.33 -6.05 -25.62
CA SER A 2 7.20 -5.97 -24.44
C SER A 2 6.51 -5.25 -23.28
N CYS A 3 6.33 -5.96 -22.16
CA CYS A 3 5.97 -5.38 -20.88
C CYS A 3 7.07 -4.38 -20.47
N THR A 4 6.72 -3.10 -20.32
CA THR A 4 7.67 -2.03 -19.95
C THR A 4 7.20 -1.44 -18.65
N MET A 5 7.87 -1.76 -17.54
CA MET A 5 7.40 -1.38 -16.21
C MET A 5 8.50 -0.68 -15.46
N ARG A 6 8.46 0.65 -15.43
CA ARG A 6 9.37 1.47 -14.62
C ARG A 6 8.67 1.83 -13.30
N SER A 7 8.17 0.81 -12.59
CA SER A 7 7.47 1.00 -11.31
C SER A 7 8.49 1.17 -10.19
N ARG A 8 8.28 2.16 -9.34
CA ARG A 8 8.94 2.29 -8.04
C ARG A 8 7.87 2.09 -6.97
N PHE A 9 8.22 1.46 -5.88
CA PHE A 9 7.36 1.29 -4.73
C PHE A 9 7.97 2.05 -3.56
N MET A 10 7.16 2.81 -2.86
CA MET A 10 7.51 3.25 -1.53
C MET A 10 6.96 2.24 -0.53
N LEU A 11 7.83 1.78 0.36
CA LEU A 11 7.48 0.85 1.42
C LEU A 11 7.64 1.55 2.76
N GLY A 12 6.56 1.57 3.53
CA GLY A 12 6.55 2.00 4.92
C GLY A 12 6.58 0.78 5.83
N VAL A 13 7.48 0.75 6.80
CA VAL A 13 7.52 -0.29 7.84
C VAL A 13 7.27 0.37 9.18
N LEU A 14 6.15 0.06 9.82
CA LEU A 14 5.87 0.46 11.19
C LEU A 14 6.28 -0.66 12.15
N ALA A 15 7.36 -0.47 12.89
CA ALA A 15 7.78 -1.40 13.92
C ALA A 15 7.00 -1.13 15.22
N ASN A 16 6.17 -2.09 15.65
CA ASN A 16 5.46 -1.99 16.91
C ASN A 16 6.37 -2.49 18.04
N GLY A 17 6.78 -1.58 18.93
CA GLY A 17 7.63 -1.86 20.08
C GLY A 17 7.50 -0.76 21.15
N VAL A 18 8.38 -0.77 22.16
CA VAL A 18 8.41 0.28 23.21
C VAL A 18 8.64 1.65 22.59
N ASP A 19 9.52 1.72 21.58
CA ASP A 19 9.68 2.87 20.68
C ASP A 19 9.15 2.53 19.30
N MET A 20 7.91 2.95 19.02
CA MET A 20 7.34 2.83 17.66
C MET A 20 8.20 3.59 16.66
N ARG A 21 8.59 2.96 15.56
CA ARG A 21 9.37 3.64 14.51
C ARG A 21 8.78 3.35 13.15
N PHE A 22 8.76 4.36 12.29
CA PHE A 22 8.36 4.21 10.90
C PHE A 22 9.54 4.39 9.97
N PHE A 23 9.80 3.38 9.16
CA PHE A 23 10.89 3.35 8.22
C PHE A 23 10.31 3.52 6.82
N ILE A 24 10.87 4.46 6.05
CA ILE A 24 10.48 4.71 4.67
C ILE A 24 11.58 4.18 3.78
N PHE A 25 11.20 3.31 2.85
CA PHE A 25 12.08 2.75 1.85
C PHE A 25 11.58 3.12 0.46
N SER A 26 12.51 3.43 -0.45
CA SER A 26 12.22 3.51 -1.89
C SER A 26 12.83 2.30 -2.60
N SER A 27 12.03 1.66 -3.45
CA SER A 27 12.52 0.60 -4.33
C SER A 27 13.23 1.18 -5.56
N SER A 28 14.24 0.46 -6.04
CA SER A 28 14.79 0.65 -7.38
C SER A 28 13.71 0.49 -8.45
N HIS A 29 13.97 1.00 -9.64
CA HIS A 29 13.10 0.73 -10.78
C HIS A 29 13.08 -0.77 -11.07
N GLU A 30 11.88 -1.31 -11.31
CA GLU A 30 11.74 -2.62 -11.90
C GLU A 30 12.30 -2.60 -13.34
N GLU A 31 13.18 -3.54 -13.68
CA GLU A 31 13.59 -3.74 -15.07
C GLU A 31 12.69 -4.82 -15.71
N LYS A 32 12.56 -4.78 -17.03
CA LYS A 32 11.54 -5.51 -17.84
C LYS A 32 11.40 -7.03 -17.62
N LYS A 33 12.23 -7.67 -16.78
CA LYS A 33 12.20 -9.11 -16.45
C LYS A 33 12.71 -9.45 -15.05
N SER A 34 12.90 -8.49 -14.15
CA SER A 34 13.49 -8.80 -12.84
C SER A 34 12.43 -9.29 -11.86
N ASP A 35 12.63 -10.49 -11.29
CA ASP A 35 11.84 -11.01 -10.17
C ASP A 35 12.36 -10.47 -8.81
N SER A 36 13.08 -9.34 -8.83
CA SER A 36 13.68 -8.74 -7.66
C SER A 36 13.74 -7.21 -7.74
N LEU A 37 13.62 -6.54 -6.60
CA LEU A 37 13.79 -5.11 -6.39
C LEU A 37 14.68 -4.89 -5.18
N VAL A 38 15.48 -3.83 -5.20
CA VAL A 38 16.26 -3.41 -4.02
C VAL A 38 15.59 -2.20 -3.41
N ALA A 39 15.18 -2.31 -2.15
CA ALA A 39 14.66 -1.20 -1.37
C ALA A 39 15.77 -0.59 -0.51
N ASN A 40 15.88 0.72 -0.54
CA ASN A 40 16.87 1.46 0.24
C ASN A 40 16.14 2.24 1.34
N LEU A 41 16.68 2.21 2.56
CA LEU A 41 16.15 3.00 3.66
C LEU A 41 16.44 4.48 3.41
N ASP A 42 15.39 5.27 3.20
CA ASP A 42 15.49 6.71 2.96
C ASP A 42 15.37 7.52 4.24
N MET A 43 14.49 7.09 5.17
CA MET A 43 14.19 7.85 6.37
C MET A 43 13.66 6.96 7.52
N THR A 44 13.89 7.41 8.75
CA THR A 44 13.28 6.86 9.97
C THR A 44 12.55 7.97 10.73
N ILE A 45 11.28 7.75 11.05
CA ILE A 45 10.45 8.66 11.85
C ILE A 45 10.24 8.05 13.24
N PRO A 46 10.57 8.76 14.34
CA PRO A 46 10.48 8.24 15.72
C PRO A 46 9.07 8.29 16.33
N SER A 47 8.92 7.56 17.45
CA SER A 47 7.67 7.21 18.15
C SER A 47 6.77 8.37 18.55
N LEU A 48 7.34 9.54 18.84
CA LEU A 48 6.60 10.72 19.28
C LEU A 48 5.55 11.24 18.27
N SER A 49 5.57 10.72 17.04
CA SER A 49 4.67 11.13 15.95
C SER A 49 3.64 10.08 15.53
N LEU A 50 3.70 8.85 16.06
CA LEU A 50 2.94 7.71 15.54
C LEU A 50 2.31 6.88 16.65
N SER A 51 1.06 6.45 16.44
CA SER A 51 0.39 5.51 17.34
C SER A 51 0.01 4.21 16.64
N ARG A 52 -0.42 3.24 17.44
CA ARG A 52 -0.97 1.96 16.97
C ARG A 52 -2.24 2.20 16.15
N GLY A 53 -2.24 1.75 14.90
CA GLY A 53 -3.35 1.95 13.95
C GLY A 53 -3.20 3.16 13.01
N SER A 54 -2.03 3.82 13.00
CA SER A 54 -1.75 4.91 12.05
C SER A 54 -1.79 4.41 10.61
N ASN A 55 -2.76 4.87 9.82
CA ASN A 55 -2.85 4.57 8.40
C ASN A 55 -1.90 5.46 7.61
N CYS A 56 -1.17 4.85 6.67
CA CYS A 56 -0.32 5.56 5.73
C CYS A 56 -0.96 5.49 4.36
N ALA A 57 -1.44 6.63 3.86
CA ALA A 57 -1.91 6.77 2.49
C ALA A 57 -0.83 7.51 1.70
N SER A 58 -0.67 7.17 0.42
CA SER A 58 0.24 7.90 -0.46
C SER A 58 -0.51 8.34 -1.70
N VAL A 59 -0.36 9.61 -2.02
CA VAL A 59 -1.01 10.25 -3.17
C VAL A 59 0.05 11.04 -3.91
N HIS A 60 0.28 10.72 -5.19
CA HIS A 60 1.32 11.34 -6.03
C HIS A 60 2.72 11.34 -5.39
N GLY A 61 3.03 10.29 -4.63
CA GLY A 61 4.32 10.16 -3.94
C GLY A 61 4.40 10.91 -2.61
N LEU A 62 3.39 11.65 -2.17
CA LEU A 62 3.37 12.20 -0.80
C LEU A 62 2.79 11.17 0.15
N ILE A 63 3.51 10.83 1.23
CA ILE A 63 3.01 9.91 2.26
C ILE A 63 2.35 10.73 3.38
N GLY A 64 1.04 10.55 3.54
CA GLY A 64 0.27 11.11 4.64
C GLY A 64 0.12 10.12 5.79
N PHE A 65 0.26 10.62 7.02
CA PHE A 65 0.00 9.89 8.26
C PHE A 65 -1.17 10.54 8.99
N THR A 66 -2.15 9.72 9.38
CA THR A 66 -3.28 10.17 10.20
C THR A 66 -3.34 9.35 11.48
N ASN A 67 -3.25 10.01 12.62
CA ASN A 67 -3.67 9.45 13.90
C ASN A 67 -4.00 10.58 14.88
N SER A 68 -5.26 10.67 15.34
CA SER A 68 -5.81 11.43 16.50
C SER A 68 -5.19 12.79 16.92
N GLY A 69 -4.34 13.36 16.08
CA GLY A 69 -3.42 14.49 16.27
C GLY A 69 -2.99 15.02 14.89
N PRO A 70 -1.92 15.84 14.78
CA PRO A 70 -1.64 16.58 13.55
C PRO A 70 -1.32 15.65 12.36
N PHE A 71 -1.81 16.02 11.18
CA PHE A 71 -1.59 15.26 9.94
C PHE A 71 -0.15 15.46 9.46
N ILE A 72 0.61 14.39 9.32
CA ILE A 72 2.01 14.48 8.91
C ILE A 72 2.10 14.11 7.44
N VAL A 73 2.75 14.96 6.64
CA VAL A 73 3.04 14.71 5.22
C VAL A 73 4.54 14.54 5.06
N TYR A 74 4.95 13.40 4.52
CA TYR A 74 6.30 13.19 4.02
C TYR A 74 6.33 13.41 2.51
N ASN A 75 7.27 14.26 2.07
CA ASN A 75 7.59 14.45 0.67
C ASN A 75 8.92 13.75 0.35
N PRO A 76 8.91 12.61 -0.37
CA PRO A 76 10.13 11.89 -0.74
C PRO A 76 11.03 12.67 -1.70
N SER A 77 10.44 13.56 -2.53
CA SER A 77 11.21 14.37 -3.49
C SER A 77 12.11 15.36 -2.79
N THR A 78 11.65 15.95 -1.69
CA THR A 78 12.41 16.91 -0.89
C THR A 78 13.06 16.27 0.35
N LYS A 79 12.70 15.03 0.68
CA LYS A 79 13.06 14.32 1.92
C LYS A 79 12.69 15.12 3.17
N THR A 80 11.56 15.83 3.13
CA THR A 80 11.09 16.64 4.26
C THR A 80 9.80 16.10 4.84
N VAL A 81 9.64 16.26 6.15
CA VAL A 81 8.41 15.95 6.89
C VAL A 81 7.75 17.26 7.29
N THR A 82 6.48 17.42 6.96
CA THR A 82 5.65 18.58 7.32
C THR A 82 4.52 18.14 8.21
N THR A 83 4.45 18.72 9.40
CA THR A 83 3.33 18.51 10.33
C THR A 83 2.28 19.58 10.08
N LEU A 84 1.12 19.20 9.54
CA LEU A 84 -0.02 20.07 9.41
C LEU A 84 -0.78 20.11 10.75
N SER A 85 -0.72 21.25 11.41
CA SER A 85 -1.46 21.51 12.63
C SER A 85 -2.97 21.52 12.32
N CYS A 86 -3.70 20.52 12.82
CA CYS A 86 -5.16 20.59 12.82
C CYS A 86 -5.60 21.64 13.85
N VAL A 87 -5.96 22.84 13.39
CA VAL A 87 -6.54 23.87 14.25
C VAL A 87 -8.01 23.50 14.50
N GLY A 88 -8.23 22.70 15.54
CA GLY A 88 -9.56 22.33 16.03
C GLY A 88 -9.86 20.84 15.95
N ALA A 89 -10.54 20.32 16.97
CA ALA A 89 -10.91 18.90 17.07
C ALA A 89 -11.83 18.43 15.93
N ARG A 90 -12.48 19.36 15.21
CA ARG A 90 -13.36 19.12 14.05
C ARG A 90 -13.40 20.37 13.18
N THR A 91 -12.71 20.37 12.05
CA THR A 91 -12.99 21.31 10.95
C THR A 91 -14.09 20.71 10.08
N TYR A 92 -15.28 21.32 10.09
CA TYR A 92 -16.36 20.96 9.18
C TYR A 92 -16.09 21.66 7.84
N LEU A 93 -15.99 20.89 6.76
CA LEU A 93 -16.12 21.43 5.41
C LEU A 93 -17.59 21.80 5.22
N ASP A 94 -17.88 23.08 4.99
CA ASP A 94 -19.24 23.59 4.67
C ASP A 94 -19.64 23.30 3.20
N GLU A 95 -18.87 22.44 2.54
CA GLU A 95 -19.16 21.99 1.18
C GLU A 95 -20.25 20.91 1.21
N ARG A 96 -21.17 20.95 0.24
CA ARG A 96 -22.10 19.84 -0.02
C ARG A 96 -21.31 18.65 -0.55
N ILE A 97 -20.73 17.86 0.35
CA ILE A 97 -20.06 16.61 0.03
C ILE A 97 -21.14 15.62 -0.45
N SER A 98 -20.99 15.14 -1.68
CA SER A 98 -21.79 14.04 -2.20
C SER A 98 -21.08 12.72 -1.89
N PHE A 99 -21.82 11.77 -1.32
CA PHE A 99 -21.27 10.47 -0.94
C PHE A 99 -21.48 9.47 -2.08
N ILE A 100 -20.45 8.68 -2.37
CA ILE A 100 -20.56 7.52 -3.26
C ILE A 100 -21.11 6.36 -2.43
N THR A 101 -22.27 5.84 -2.80
CA THR A 101 -22.77 4.58 -2.24
C THR A 101 -21.97 3.44 -2.84
N ALA A 102 -21.31 2.67 -1.99
CA ALA A 102 -20.58 1.47 -2.38
C ALA A 102 -21.33 0.21 -1.92
N PRO A 103 -21.13 -0.94 -2.58
CA PRO A 103 -21.66 -2.21 -2.13
C PRO A 103 -21.26 -2.49 -0.67
N ALA A 104 -22.14 -3.12 0.11
CA ALA A 104 -21.86 -3.43 1.52
C ALA A 104 -20.59 -4.27 1.70
N VAL A 105 -20.23 -5.11 0.72
CA VAL A 105 -18.98 -5.89 0.73
C VAL A 105 -17.73 -5.06 0.42
N VAL A 106 -17.87 -3.86 -0.14
CA VAL A 106 -16.77 -2.90 -0.29
C VAL A 106 -16.56 -2.14 1.02
N VAL A 107 -17.64 -1.81 1.73
CA VAL A 107 -17.61 -1.00 2.97
C VAL A 107 -17.39 -1.86 4.23
N GLY A 108 -17.93 -3.08 4.25
CA GLY A 108 -18.18 -3.85 5.47
C GLY A 108 -17.03 -4.71 5.99
N TRP A 109 -15.89 -4.76 5.31
CA TRP A 109 -14.71 -5.47 5.80
C TRP A 109 -13.70 -4.45 6.31
N GLU A 110 -13.81 -4.11 7.59
CA GLU A 110 -12.92 -3.18 8.29
C GLU A 110 -11.44 -3.54 8.04
N GLY A 111 -10.72 -2.64 7.37
CA GLY A 111 -9.25 -2.63 7.32
C GLY A 111 -8.60 -3.09 6.00
N ASP A 112 -9.31 -3.82 5.13
CA ASP A 112 -8.70 -4.44 3.94
C ASP A 112 -9.22 -3.94 2.59
N SER A 113 -10.40 -3.32 2.56
CA SER A 113 -10.93 -2.70 1.34
C SER A 113 -10.20 -1.40 1.07
N ILE A 114 -9.26 -1.42 0.13
CA ILE A 114 -8.56 -0.24 -0.35
C ILE A 114 -9.24 0.24 -1.62
N LEU A 115 -9.72 1.49 -1.58
CA LEU A 115 -10.09 2.22 -2.79
C LEU A 115 -8.82 2.51 -3.58
N MET A 116 -8.83 2.12 -4.84
CA MET A 116 -7.69 2.27 -5.74
C MET A 116 -8.15 2.77 -7.10
N GLU A 117 -7.23 3.37 -7.84
CA GLU A 117 -7.42 3.61 -9.27
C GLU A 117 -7.15 2.31 -10.05
N TYR A 118 -8.09 1.94 -10.93
CA TYR A 118 -7.95 0.83 -11.85
C TYR A 118 -8.39 1.27 -13.24
N LYS A 119 -7.43 1.31 -14.19
CA LYS A 119 -7.66 1.72 -15.59
C LYS A 119 -8.42 3.07 -15.69
N GLY A 120 -8.05 4.06 -14.87
CA GLY A 120 -8.67 5.38 -14.84
C GLY A 120 -10.04 5.46 -14.14
N LYS A 121 -10.50 4.38 -13.50
CA LYS A 121 -11.76 4.33 -12.75
C LYS A 121 -11.50 4.06 -11.27
N LEU A 122 -12.41 4.50 -10.41
CA LEU A 122 -12.38 4.15 -9.00
C LEU A 122 -12.77 2.68 -8.83
N ALA A 123 -11.97 1.92 -8.10
CA ALA A 123 -12.20 0.52 -7.86
C ALA A 123 -11.89 0.13 -6.42
N SER A 124 -12.37 -1.04 -6.01
CA SER A 124 -12.03 -1.67 -4.73
C SER A 124 -11.85 -3.16 -4.91
N ILE A 125 -10.91 -3.72 -4.16
CA ILE A 125 -10.78 -5.17 -4.03
C ILE A 125 -11.55 -5.60 -2.78
N ALA A 126 -12.46 -6.54 -2.95
CA ALA A 126 -13.13 -7.23 -1.86
C ALA A 126 -12.61 -8.67 -1.80
N ARG A 127 -12.21 -9.09 -0.60
CA ARG A 127 -11.79 -10.46 -0.31
C ARG A 127 -12.37 -10.92 1.01
N HIS A 128 -12.41 -12.22 1.24
CA HIS A 128 -12.78 -12.75 2.54
C HIS A 128 -11.60 -12.59 3.53
N PRO A 129 -11.78 -11.96 4.70
CA PRO A 129 -10.67 -11.55 5.57
C PRO A 129 -9.96 -12.71 6.31
N TYR A 130 -10.65 -13.83 6.53
CA TYR A 130 -10.17 -14.90 7.43
C TYR A 130 -9.60 -16.13 6.73
N VAL A 131 -9.44 -16.09 5.41
CA VAL A 131 -8.91 -17.21 4.62
C VAL A 131 -7.74 -16.75 3.76
N PRO A 132 -6.77 -17.66 3.49
CA PRO A 132 -5.73 -17.38 2.52
C PRO A 132 -6.34 -16.90 1.19
N LEU A 133 -5.76 -15.87 0.61
CA LEU A 133 -6.30 -15.22 -0.57
C LEU A 133 -6.20 -16.18 -1.76
N ARG A 134 -7.32 -16.83 -2.12
CA ARG A 134 -7.47 -17.73 -3.27
C ARG A 134 -8.22 -17.10 -4.43
N SER A 135 -9.10 -16.15 -4.12
CA SER A 135 -9.87 -15.39 -5.08
C SER A 135 -10.20 -14.03 -4.50
N PHE A 136 -10.51 -13.08 -5.37
CA PHE A 136 -10.94 -11.76 -4.98
C PHE A 136 -11.97 -11.22 -5.98
N ASP A 137 -12.79 -10.31 -5.49
CA ASP A 137 -13.74 -9.55 -6.29
C ASP A 137 -13.16 -8.15 -6.54
N LEU A 138 -13.05 -7.78 -7.82
CA LEU A 138 -12.77 -6.42 -8.25
C LEU A 138 -14.10 -5.71 -8.51
N TRP A 139 -14.36 -4.69 -7.72
CA TRP A 139 -15.50 -3.78 -7.89
C TRP A 139 -15.02 -2.51 -8.58
N ILE A 140 -15.63 -2.14 -9.70
CA ILE A 140 -15.28 -0.96 -10.48
C ILE A 140 -16.48 -0.03 -10.53
N LEU A 141 -16.30 1.23 -10.17
CA LEU A 141 -17.31 2.26 -10.33
C LEU A 141 -17.38 2.67 -11.80
N GLU A 142 -18.42 2.22 -12.48
CA GLU A 142 -18.62 2.47 -13.92
C GLU A 142 -19.29 3.82 -14.19
N ASP A 143 -20.20 4.23 -13.31
CA ASP A 143 -20.88 5.53 -13.38
C ASP A 143 -20.93 6.17 -12.00
N THR A 144 -20.28 7.33 -11.88
CA THR A 144 -20.22 8.13 -10.65
C THR A 144 -21.56 8.82 -10.34
N LYS A 145 -22.38 9.13 -11.35
CA LYS A 145 -23.66 9.82 -11.18
C LYS A 145 -24.77 8.84 -10.80
N GLY A 146 -24.86 7.73 -11.52
CA GLY A 146 -25.78 6.62 -11.21
C GLY A 146 -25.30 5.73 -10.07
N GLN A 147 -24.07 5.93 -9.57
CA GLN A 147 -23.43 5.13 -8.52
C GLN A 147 -23.45 3.62 -8.82
N TYR A 148 -23.21 3.28 -10.09
CA TYR A 148 -23.27 1.92 -10.57
C TYR A 148 -21.89 1.26 -10.50
N TRP A 149 -21.84 0.11 -9.82
CA TRP A 149 -20.63 -0.69 -9.67
C TRP A 149 -20.74 -2.00 -10.46
N SER A 150 -19.71 -2.32 -11.24
CA SER A 150 -19.54 -3.64 -11.85
C SER A 150 -18.68 -4.53 -10.96
N LYS A 151 -18.99 -5.83 -10.96
CA LYS A 151 -18.26 -6.85 -10.19
C LYS A 151 -17.58 -7.83 -11.16
N GLN A 152 -16.30 -8.08 -10.93
CA GLN A 152 -15.55 -9.14 -11.60
C GLN A 152 -14.85 -10.01 -10.55
N THR A 153 -14.95 -11.34 -10.67
CA THR A 153 -14.32 -12.28 -9.73
C THR A 153 -13.12 -12.95 -10.40
N PHE A 154 -12.01 -12.99 -9.68
CA PHE A 154 -10.76 -13.59 -10.16
C PHE A 154 -10.28 -14.67 -9.22
N GLU A 155 -9.87 -15.80 -9.79
CA GLU A 155 -9.22 -16.89 -9.08
C GLU A 155 -7.71 -16.82 -9.28
N LEU A 156 -6.97 -17.06 -8.20
CA LEU A 156 -5.53 -17.08 -8.19
C LEU A 156 -5.04 -18.52 -8.43
N PRO A 157 -3.99 -18.74 -9.24
CA PRO A 157 -3.41 -20.07 -9.49
C PRO A 157 -2.93 -20.78 -8.21
N TYR A 158 -2.66 -20.04 -7.15
CA TYR A 158 -2.32 -20.56 -5.82
C TYR A 158 -2.72 -19.54 -4.75
N SER A 159 -2.94 -20.02 -3.52
CA SER A 159 -3.28 -19.14 -2.40
C SER A 159 -2.10 -18.23 -2.03
N LEU A 160 -2.33 -16.93 -1.97
CA LEU A 160 -1.37 -15.97 -1.45
C LEU A 160 -1.46 -15.88 0.08
N GLY A 161 -0.32 -15.56 0.69
CA GLY A 161 -0.24 -15.29 2.13
C GLY A 161 -0.47 -16.52 2.99
N GLN A 162 0.37 -17.56 2.87
CA GLN A 162 0.38 -18.79 3.69
C GLN A 162 0.19 -18.52 5.21
N GLY A 163 -1.05 -18.30 5.67
CA GLY A 163 -1.37 -17.84 7.04
C GLY A 163 -1.06 -16.37 7.35
N LYS A 164 -0.68 -15.55 6.36
CA LYS A 164 -0.37 -14.11 6.54
C LYS A 164 -1.49 -13.26 5.95
N GLU A 165 -1.87 -12.20 6.64
CA GLU A 165 -2.79 -11.19 6.10
C GLU A 165 -2.16 -10.53 4.87
N VAL A 166 -2.90 -10.44 3.77
CA VAL A 166 -2.44 -9.88 2.48
C VAL A 166 -3.35 -8.75 2.08
N PHE A 167 -2.79 -7.61 1.72
CA PHE A 167 -3.55 -6.46 1.24
C PHE A 167 -3.14 -6.09 -0.19
N SER A 168 -3.97 -5.29 -0.86
CA SER A 168 -3.66 -4.76 -2.18
C SER A 168 -3.40 -3.26 -2.10
N PRO A 169 -2.15 -2.78 -2.23
CA PRO A 169 -1.86 -1.34 -2.28
C PRO A 169 -2.35 -0.65 -3.55
N GLY A 170 -2.81 -1.39 -4.56
CA GLY A 170 -3.29 -0.83 -5.82
C GLY A 170 -2.71 -1.53 -7.03
N THR A 171 -2.61 -0.81 -8.13
CA THR A 171 -2.00 -1.31 -9.37
C THR A 171 -0.59 -0.76 -9.57
N ASN A 172 0.23 -1.49 -10.31
CA ASN A 172 1.50 -0.98 -10.81
C ASN A 172 1.30 -0.24 -12.16
N LYS A 173 2.38 0.30 -12.74
CA LYS A 173 2.31 1.06 -14.01
C LYS A 173 1.80 0.29 -15.23
N ALA A 174 1.80 -1.06 -15.24
CA ALA A 174 1.17 -1.81 -16.34
C ALA A 174 -0.29 -2.18 -16.04
N GLY A 175 -0.82 -1.79 -14.88
CA GLY A 175 -2.16 -2.14 -14.46
C GLY A 175 -2.28 -3.54 -13.85
N ASP A 176 -1.16 -4.23 -13.53
CA ASP A 176 -1.25 -5.44 -12.72
C ASP A 176 -1.67 -5.07 -11.30
N ILE A 177 -2.55 -5.87 -10.72
CA ILE A 177 -2.94 -5.73 -9.33
C ILE A 177 -1.78 -6.22 -8.45
N VAL A 178 -1.33 -5.39 -7.52
CA VAL A 178 -0.24 -5.72 -6.61
C VAL A 178 -0.83 -6.20 -5.29
N PHE A 179 -0.34 -7.31 -4.77
CA PHE A 179 -0.64 -7.81 -3.43
C PHE A 179 0.64 -7.90 -2.61
N ALA A 180 0.54 -7.67 -1.31
CA ALA A 180 1.66 -7.78 -0.38
C ALA A 180 1.21 -8.28 1.00
N PRO A 181 2.08 -8.98 1.74
CA PRO A 181 1.83 -9.28 3.15
C PRO A 181 1.70 -7.98 3.96
N ARG A 182 0.69 -7.92 4.84
CA ARG A 182 0.46 -6.83 5.79
C ARG A 182 1.57 -6.72 6.84
N TYR A 183 2.23 -7.82 7.15
CA TYR A 183 3.23 -7.88 8.21
C TYR A 183 4.53 -8.49 7.72
N LEU A 184 5.66 -7.95 8.20
CA LEU A 184 6.93 -8.64 8.09
C LEU A 184 6.92 -9.91 8.94
N SER A 185 7.64 -10.92 8.47
CA SER A 185 7.91 -12.12 9.26
C SER A 185 8.71 -11.76 10.51
N ASN A 186 8.43 -12.38 11.66
CA ASN A 186 9.24 -12.18 12.87
C ASN A 186 10.67 -12.72 12.67
N ASP A 187 10.80 -13.83 11.94
CA ASP A 187 12.10 -14.37 11.52
C ASP A 187 12.61 -13.68 10.25
N VAL A 188 13.92 -13.77 10.01
CA VAL A 188 14.54 -13.33 8.75
C VAL A 188 14.05 -14.24 7.62
N GLN A 189 13.13 -13.72 6.81
CA GLN A 189 12.59 -14.39 5.62
C GLN A 189 12.49 -13.41 4.45
N PRO A 190 12.63 -13.89 3.20
CA PRO A 190 12.45 -13.04 2.04
C PRO A 190 11.05 -12.39 2.01
N PHE A 191 11.02 -11.10 1.72
CA PHE A 191 9.78 -10.36 1.47
C PHE A 191 9.45 -10.37 -0.02
N PHE A 192 8.17 -10.55 -0.36
CA PHE A 192 7.72 -10.63 -1.75
C PHE A 192 6.47 -9.79 -1.99
N LEU A 193 6.43 -9.13 -3.14
CA LEU A 193 5.23 -8.60 -3.77
C LEU A 193 4.69 -9.61 -4.78
N PHE A 194 3.38 -9.61 -4.99
CA PHE A 194 2.72 -10.45 -5.99
C PHE A 194 1.99 -9.57 -7.00
N CYS A 195 2.46 -9.54 -8.24
CA CYS A 195 1.82 -8.81 -9.32
C CYS A 195 0.92 -9.77 -10.10
N TYR A 196 -0.38 -9.52 -10.08
CA TYR A 196 -1.39 -10.30 -10.80
C TYR A 196 -1.83 -9.56 -12.06
N ASN A 197 -1.54 -10.16 -13.21
CA ASN A 197 -2.03 -9.67 -14.48
C ASN A 197 -3.46 -10.19 -14.71
N VAL A 198 -4.42 -9.27 -14.75
CA VAL A 198 -5.85 -9.59 -14.87
C VAL A 198 -6.19 -10.21 -16.24
N GLU A 199 -5.47 -9.84 -17.29
CA GLU A 199 -5.74 -10.26 -18.66
C GLU A 199 -5.21 -11.67 -18.94
N THR A 200 -3.96 -11.94 -18.53
CA THR A 200 -3.33 -13.25 -18.69
C THR A 200 -3.64 -14.21 -17.55
N LYS A 201 -4.21 -13.71 -16.44
CA LYS A 201 -4.46 -14.44 -15.19
C LYS A 201 -3.19 -15.05 -14.58
N CYS A 202 -2.04 -14.46 -14.85
CA CYS A 202 -0.76 -14.91 -14.30
C CYS A 202 -0.38 -14.10 -13.07
N ILE A 203 0.20 -14.77 -12.08
CA ILE A 203 0.86 -14.12 -10.95
C ILE A 203 2.37 -14.18 -11.15
N ARG A 204 3.04 -13.04 -10.95
CA ARG A 204 4.49 -12.96 -10.80
C ARG A 204 4.84 -12.59 -9.37
N ARG A 205 5.90 -13.18 -8.84
CA ARG A 205 6.40 -12.90 -7.50
C ARG A 205 7.69 -12.07 -7.60
N VAL A 206 7.75 -10.95 -6.90
CA VAL A 206 8.87 -10.01 -6.93
C VAL A 206 9.49 -9.95 -5.55
N ARG A 207 10.74 -10.38 -5.41
CA ARG A 207 11.48 -10.32 -4.15
C ARG A 207 11.91 -8.89 -3.87
N VAL A 208 11.63 -8.39 -2.68
CA VAL A 208 12.17 -7.09 -2.26
C VAL A 208 13.33 -7.36 -1.31
N HIS A 209 14.49 -6.82 -1.68
CA HIS A 209 15.70 -6.83 -0.87
C HIS A 209 15.83 -5.54 -0.08
N GLY A 210 16.63 -5.56 0.98
CA GLY A 210 16.95 -4.41 1.82
C GLY A 210 15.89 -4.09 2.89
N ILE A 211 14.85 -4.92 3.02
CA ILE A 211 13.81 -4.74 4.02
C ILE A 211 13.97 -5.80 5.09
N ALA A 212 14.76 -5.46 6.12
CA ALA A 212 14.98 -6.35 7.27
C ALA A 212 15.58 -7.73 6.87
N ASP A 213 16.40 -7.75 5.82
CA ASP A 213 16.98 -8.95 5.21
C ASP A 213 18.00 -9.69 6.10
N SER A 214 18.47 -9.07 7.19
CA SER A 214 19.45 -9.67 8.11
C SER A 214 19.09 -9.44 9.57
N GLU A 215 19.54 -10.34 10.44
CA GLU A 215 19.37 -10.18 11.89
C GLU A 215 20.07 -8.92 12.41
N GLU A 216 21.24 -8.59 11.86
CA GLU A 216 21.98 -7.38 12.20
C GLU A 216 21.17 -6.11 11.93
N PHE A 217 20.55 -6.00 10.75
CA PHE A 217 19.69 -4.87 10.40
C PHE A 217 18.50 -4.80 11.37
N ARG A 218 17.84 -5.94 11.60
CA ARG A 218 16.69 -6.01 12.51
C ARG A 218 17.06 -5.61 13.93
N ARG A 219 18.21 -6.04 14.43
CA ARG A 219 18.71 -5.67 15.76
C ARG A 219 19.08 -4.18 15.82
N HIS A 220 19.77 -3.66 14.81
CA HIS A 220 20.18 -2.26 14.74
C HIS A 220 18.98 -1.31 14.76
N TYR A 221 17.92 -1.66 14.00
CA TYR A 221 16.70 -0.86 13.89
C TYR A 221 15.56 -1.32 14.81
N GLY A 222 15.81 -2.26 15.72
CA GLY A 222 14.84 -2.75 16.72
C GLY A 222 13.57 -3.38 16.15
N LEU A 223 13.67 -4.11 15.04
CA LEU A 223 12.57 -4.83 14.37
C LEU A 223 12.31 -6.21 15.02
N ALA A 224 12.07 -6.21 16.33
CA ALA A 224 11.94 -7.42 17.15
C ALA A 224 10.49 -7.83 17.46
N GLY A 225 9.51 -7.04 17.01
CA GLY A 225 8.07 -7.30 17.19
C GLY A 225 7.31 -7.29 15.87
N GLU A 226 5.99 -7.27 15.96
CA GLU A 226 5.11 -7.17 14.79
C GLU A 226 5.41 -5.88 14.01
N CYS A 227 5.76 -6.00 12.74
CA CYS A 227 6.03 -4.85 11.88
C CYS A 227 5.00 -4.79 10.76
N CYS A 228 4.17 -3.75 10.76
CA CYS A 228 3.17 -3.52 9.71
C CYS A 228 3.84 -2.92 8.47
N ILE A 229 3.43 -3.40 7.30
CA ILE A 229 3.86 -2.93 5.99
C ILE A 229 2.78 -2.06 5.36
N TYR A 230 3.21 -0.92 4.85
CA TYR A 230 2.45 -0.04 3.97
C TYR A 230 3.17 0.04 2.64
N ILE A 231 2.42 0.00 1.54
CA ILE A 231 3.01 0.10 0.21
C ILE A 231 2.23 1.13 -0.58
N SER A 232 2.98 1.96 -1.29
CA SER A 232 2.45 2.83 -2.33
C SER A 232 3.13 2.52 -3.65
N PRO A 233 2.38 2.16 -4.70
CA PRO A 233 2.90 2.20 -6.04
C PRO A 233 3.12 3.67 -6.43
N GLU A 234 4.36 4.04 -6.78
CA GLU A 234 4.63 5.40 -7.25
C GLU A 234 4.08 5.59 -8.66
N HIS A 235 2.95 6.29 -8.74
CA HIS A 235 2.52 7.04 -9.93
C HIS A 235 3.19 8.42 -9.89
N ILE A 236 4.52 8.49 -10.08
CA ILE A 236 5.14 9.78 -10.39
C ILE A 236 4.74 10.12 -11.82
N GLU A 237 3.64 10.84 -11.95
CA GLU A 237 3.58 11.92 -12.92
C GLU A 237 4.32 13.09 -12.28
N SER A 238 5.37 13.55 -12.94
CA SER A 238 6.07 14.74 -12.50
C SER A 238 5.06 15.89 -12.45
N ILE A 239 4.85 16.46 -11.26
CA ILE A 239 4.01 17.67 -11.09
C ILE A 239 4.66 18.89 -11.80
N ALA A 240 5.87 18.74 -12.38
CA ALA A 240 6.52 19.77 -13.18
C ALA A 240 5.98 19.90 -14.62
N SER A 241 4.73 19.52 -14.89
CA SER A 241 4.13 19.66 -16.24
C SER A 241 2.68 20.18 -16.23
N ILE A 242 2.28 20.92 -15.19
CA ILE A 242 1.08 21.76 -15.21
C ILE A 242 1.52 23.22 -15.17
#